data_AF-A0A0C3ERV7-F1
#
_entry.id   AF-A0A0C3ERV7-F1
#
_cell.length_a   1.000
_cell.length_b   1.000
_cell.length_c   1.000
_cell.angle_alpha   90.00
_cell.angle_beta   90.00
_cell.angle_gamma   90.00
#
_symmetry.space_group_name_H-M   'P 1'
#
loop_
_entity.id
_entity.type
_entity.pdbx_description
1 polymer ?
#
loop_
_entity_poly.entity_id
_entity_poly.type
_entity_poly.pdbx_seq_one_letter_code
_entity_poly.pdbx_strand_id
1 'polypeptide(L)'
;MDATETRDDNGPLNDSNSTANAEIEMAEGEPGAYIVPFAVDGQGGKRLDSLPDSYRAWAANELRSDSPWYEAFKEANTRYDEWLFQKREPGEYLIPFGKHEGQRLDAVPDSLRYWAIHPTRASNWWYPSFVKENDRYEDHLAATRPPGMFPFPWGQYKDLPLQYVPQDNVCWALRPENQGYGWYERLSDANERYLHQNVLLANL
;
A
#
# COMPACT_ATOMS: atom_id res chain seq x y z
N MET A 1 -37.12 -45.54 -50.75
CA MET A 1 -37.42 -45.97 -49.38
C MET A 1 -36.07 -46.31 -48.77
N ASP A 2 -35.51 -45.64 -47.76
CA ASP A 2 -36.05 -44.64 -46.84
C ASP A 2 -34.89 -43.89 -46.13
N ALA A 3 -35.17 -42.68 -45.65
CA ALA A 3 -34.73 -41.99 -44.40
C ALA A 3 -33.25 -42.09 -43.89
N THR A 4 -32.47 -40.99 -43.72
CA THR A 4 -32.29 -40.11 -42.51
C THR A 4 -31.86 -40.89 -41.25
N GLU A 5 -30.97 -40.51 -40.33
CA GLU A 5 -30.63 -39.21 -39.74
C GLU A 5 -29.45 -39.40 -38.73
N THR A 6 -28.81 -38.28 -38.39
CA THR A 6 -27.76 -38.00 -37.40
C THR A 6 -28.06 -38.33 -35.93
N ARG A 7 -27.04 -38.62 -35.08
CA ARG A 7 -26.53 -37.73 -34.00
C ARG A 7 -25.61 -38.41 -32.97
N ASP A 8 -24.77 -37.56 -32.39
CA ASP A 8 -23.87 -37.68 -31.25
C ASP A 8 -24.53 -38.26 -29.98
N ASP A 9 -23.75 -38.71 -29.00
CA ASP A 9 -23.77 -38.00 -27.70
C ASP A 9 -22.65 -38.40 -26.73
N ASN A 10 -22.09 -37.34 -26.17
CA ASN A 10 -21.02 -37.27 -25.19
C ASN A 10 -21.30 -38.11 -23.93
N GLY A 11 -20.34 -38.96 -23.55
CA GLY A 11 -20.20 -39.40 -22.17
C GLY A 11 -19.86 -38.20 -21.27
N PRO A 12 -20.31 -38.20 -20.00
CA PRO A 12 -20.35 -36.98 -19.20
C PRO A 12 -18.94 -36.47 -18.89
N LEU A 13 -18.68 -35.23 -19.30
CA LEU A 13 -17.59 -34.37 -18.83
C LEU A 13 -17.66 -34.31 -17.30
N ASN A 14 -16.74 -35.01 -16.63
CA ASN A 14 -16.52 -34.94 -15.20
C ASN A 14 -15.26 -34.12 -14.88
N ASP A 15 -15.10 -32.99 -15.57
CA ASP A 15 -13.94 -32.11 -15.41
C ASP A 15 -14.25 -30.86 -14.56
N SER A 16 -15.51 -30.64 -14.16
CA SER A 16 -15.91 -29.40 -13.47
C SER A 16 -15.52 -29.31 -11.99
N ASN A 17 -15.05 -30.40 -11.37
CA ASN A 17 -14.61 -30.40 -9.96
C ASN A 17 -13.08 -30.31 -9.78
N SER A 18 -12.30 -30.57 -10.83
CA SER A 18 -10.84 -30.59 -10.73
C SER A 18 -10.20 -29.21 -10.93
N THR A 19 -10.85 -28.30 -11.65
CA THR A 19 -10.41 -26.90 -11.84
C THR A 19 -10.74 -26.02 -10.64
N ALA A 20 -11.92 -26.20 -10.02
CA ALA A 20 -12.34 -25.41 -8.86
C ALA A 20 -11.42 -25.60 -7.64
N ASN A 21 -10.96 -26.82 -7.37
CA ASN A 21 -10.04 -27.09 -6.25
C ASN A 21 -8.60 -26.61 -6.53
N ALA A 22 -8.14 -26.66 -7.79
CA ALA A 22 -6.84 -26.11 -8.19
C ALA A 22 -6.82 -24.57 -8.19
N GLU A 23 -7.95 -23.92 -8.49
CA GLU A 23 -8.13 -22.47 -8.38
C GLU A 23 -8.15 -22.00 -6.91
N ILE A 24 -8.66 -22.83 -5.99
CA ILE A 24 -8.63 -22.57 -4.54
C ILE A 24 -7.20 -22.76 -3.97
N GLU A 25 -6.46 -23.80 -4.39
CA GLU A 25 -5.07 -24.03 -3.95
C GLU A 25 -4.08 -22.98 -4.49
N MET A 26 -4.26 -22.47 -5.73
CA MET A 26 -3.44 -21.36 -6.25
C MET A 26 -3.72 -20.02 -5.54
N ALA A 27 -4.94 -19.80 -5.04
CA ALA A 27 -5.32 -18.59 -4.32
C ALA A 27 -4.71 -18.47 -2.91
N GLU A 28 -4.20 -19.56 -2.32
CA GLU A 28 -3.45 -19.52 -1.06
C GLU A 28 -2.02 -18.99 -1.23
N GLY A 29 -1.41 -19.16 -2.41
CA GLY A 29 -0.07 -18.66 -2.74
C GLY A 29 -0.05 -17.32 -3.49
N GLU A 30 -1.06 -17.09 -4.34
CA GLU A 30 -1.25 -15.85 -5.12
C GLU A 30 -2.67 -15.30 -4.92
N PRO A 31 -2.92 -14.51 -3.86
CA PRO A 31 -4.26 -13.98 -3.57
C PRO A 31 -4.87 -13.15 -4.72
N GLY A 32 -4.04 -12.60 -5.60
CA GLY A 32 -4.48 -11.88 -6.80
C GLY A 32 -5.13 -12.74 -7.88
N ALA A 33 -4.95 -14.06 -7.84
CA ALA A 33 -5.54 -15.00 -8.79
C ALA A 33 -7.03 -15.28 -8.54
N TYR A 34 -7.59 -14.79 -7.43
CA TYR A 34 -9.02 -14.93 -7.13
C TYR A 34 -9.89 -14.48 -8.31
N ILE A 35 -10.75 -15.37 -8.79
CA ILE A 35 -11.65 -15.11 -9.91
C ILE A 35 -12.92 -14.42 -9.41
N VAL A 36 -13.18 -13.22 -9.91
CA VAL A 36 -14.29 -12.39 -9.46
C VAL A 36 -15.63 -12.91 -10.02
N PRO A 37 -16.60 -13.28 -9.15
CA PRO A 37 -17.79 -13.99 -9.59
C PRO A 37 -18.91 -13.09 -10.12
N PHE A 38 -18.76 -11.76 -10.07
CA PHE A 38 -19.81 -10.80 -10.43
C PHE A 38 -19.35 -9.83 -11.53
N ALA A 39 -20.28 -9.45 -12.41
CA ALA A 39 -20.04 -8.50 -13.49
C ALA A 39 -20.97 -7.30 -13.35
N VAL A 40 -20.49 -6.22 -12.75
CA VAL A 40 -21.20 -4.92 -12.85
C VAL A 40 -20.80 -4.17 -14.13
N ASP A 41 -19.58 -4.39 -14.63
CA ASP A 41 -19.06 -3.78 -15.87
C ASP A 41 -18.30 -4.80 -16.76
N GLY A 42 -18.81 -6.03 -16.90
CA GLY A 42 -18.15 -7.07 -17.69
C GLY A 42 -16.81 -7.56 -17.11
N GLN A 43 -16.57 -7.30 -15.83
CA GLN A 43 -15.37 -7.71 -15.10
C GLN A 43 -15.51 -9.10 -14.44
N GLY A 44 -16.67 -9.74 -14.55
CA GLY A 44 -16.88 -11.10 -14.04
C GLY A 44 -16.01 -12.11 -14.77
N GLY A 45 -15.48 -13.09 -14.05
CA GLY A 45 -14.55 -14.10 -14.56
C GLY A 45 -13.10 -13.61 -14.68
N LYS A 46 -12.80 -12.37 -14.29
CA LYS A 46 -11.43 -11.85 -14.27
C LYS A 46 -10.75 -12.10 -12.94
N ARG A 47 -9.41 -12.11 -12.96
CA ARG A 47 -8.58 -12.16 -11.75
C ARG A 47 -8.66 -10.86 -10.98
N LEU A 48 -8.60 -10.94 -9.66
CA LEU A 48 -8.59 -9.81 -8.75
C LEU A 48 -7.44 -8.83 -9.04
N ASP A 49 -6.25 -9.33 -9.38
CA ASP A 49 -5.08 -8.51 -9.74
C ASP A 49 -5.19 -7.80 -11.09
N SER A 50 -6.17 -8.17 -11.92
CA SER A 50 -6.44 -7.52 -13.20
C SER A 50 -7.48 -6.41 -13.09
N LEU A 51 -8.06 -6.21 -11.90
CA LEU A 51 -9.09 -5.20 -11.66
C LEU A 51 -8.48 -3.87 -11.24
N PRO A 52 -9.03 -2.74 -11.70
CA PRO A 52 -8.64 -1.42 -11.19
C PRO A 52 -8.87 -1.31 -9.68
N ASP A 53 -7.96 -0.66 -8.96
CA ASP A 53 -8.06 -0.42 -7.51
C ASP A 53 -9.37 0.26 -7.12
N SER A 54 -9.85 1.20 -7.95
CA SER A 54 -11.13 1.88 -7.75
C SER A 54 -12.33 0.94 -7.84
N TYR A 55 -12.29 -0.07 -8.72
CA TYR A 55 -13.33 -1.09 -8.83
C TYR A 55 -13.29 -2.03 -7.62
N ARG A 56 -12.09 -2.45 -7.19
CA ARG A 56 -11.93 -3.28 -5.99
C ARG A 56 -12.46 -2.58 -4.74
N ALA A 57 -12.13 -1.30 -4.56
CA ALA A 57 -12.63 -0.48 -3.46
C ALA A 57 -14.15 -0.30 -3.50
N TRP A 58 -14.72 -0.06 -4.69
CA TRP A 58 -16.18 0.02 -4.86
C TRP A 58 -16.88 -1.29 -4.50
N ALA A 59 -16.34 -2.43 -4.91
CA ALA A 59 -16.94 -3.74 -4.67
C ALA A 59 -16.79 -4.21 -3.21
N ALA A 60 -15.72 -3.80 -2.53
CA ALA A 60 -15.51 -4.08 -1.10
C ALA A 60 -16.25 -3.10 -0.17
N ASN A 61 -16.99 -2.12 -0.71
CA ASN A 61 -17.71 -1.13 0.08
C ASN A 61 -18.90 -1.75 0.83
N GLU A 62 -19.10 -1.38 2.09
CA GLU A 62 -20.17 -1.91 2.95
C GLU A 62 -21.59 -1.66 2.39
N LEU A 63 -21.78 -0.64 1.54
CA LEU A 63 -23.03 -0.44 0.79
C LEU A 63 -23.36 -1.57 -0.20
N ARG A 64 -22.51 -2.60 -0.28
CA ARG A 64 -22.70 -3.83 -1.07
C ARG A 64 -22.96 -5.06 -0.20
N SER A 65 -23.08 -4.91 1.12
CA SER A 65 -23.30 -6.01 2.09
C SER A 65 -24.45 -6.94 1.72
N ASP A 66 -25.47 -6.40 1.05
CA ASP A 66 -26.68 -7.13 0.68
C ASP A 66 -26.45 -8.07 -0.53
N SER A 67 -25.27 -7.99 -1.17
CA SER A 67 -24.94 -8.80 -2.34
C SER A 67 -24.43 -10.19 -1.90
N PRO A 68 -24.91 -11.29 -2.53
CA PRO A 68 -24.49 -12.65 -2.16
C PRO A 68 -22.99 -12.93 -2.28
N TRP A 69 -22.26 -12.15 -3.07
CA TRP A 69 -20.82 -12.28 -3.31
C TRP A 69 -19.96 -11.40 -2.40
N TYR A 70 -20.56 -10.49 -1.61
CA TYR A 70 -19.84 -9.43 -0.90
C TYR A 70 -18.79 -9.95 0.07
N GLU A 71 -19.17 -10.84 0.99
CA GLU A 71 -18.26 -11.33 2.03
C GLU A 71 -17.06 -12.07 1.42
N ALA A 72 -17.31 -12.94 0.44
CA ALA A 72 -16.25 -13.68 -0.25
C ALA A 72 -15.30 -12.75 -1.02
N PHE A 73 -15.84 -11.73 -1.71
CA PHE A 73 -15.03 -10.76 -2.42
C PHE A 73 -14.22 -9.87 -1.46
N LYS A 74 -14.83 -9.40 -0.38
CA LYS A 74 -14.17 -8.56 0.63
C LYS A 74 -13.02 -9.31 1.28
N GLU A 75 -13.22 -10.59 1.62
CA GLU A 75 -12.17 -11.44 2.16
C GLU A 75 -11.02 -11.61 1.16
N ALA A 76 -11.33 -11.97 -0.09
CA ALA A 76 -10.33 -12.09 -1.15
C ALA A 76 -9.55 -10.80 -1.39
N ASN A 77 -10.25 -9.66 -1.45
CA ASN A 77 -9.63 -8.34 -1.61
C ASN A 77 -8.72 -7.99 -0.42
N THR A 78 -9.14 -8.32 0.80
CA THR A 78 -8.33 -8.09 2.02
C THR A 78 -7.04 -8.89 1.96
N ARG A 79 -7.11 -10.19 1.66
CA ARG A 79 -5.93 -11.06 1.52
C ARG A 79 -5.00 -10.57 0.42
N TYR A 80 -5.55 -10.08 -0.69
CA TYR A 80 -4.75 -9.53 -1.78
C TYR A 80 -4.07 -8.21 -1.41
N ASP A 81 -4.76 -7.30 -0.73
CA ASP A 81 -4.16 -6.05 -0.25
C ASP A 81 -3.05 -6.33 0.79
N GLU A 82 -3.23 -7.31 1.68
CA GLU A 82 -2.17 -7.76 2.62
C GLU A 82 -0.97 -8.40 1.90
N TRP A 83 -1.22 -9.20 0.86
CA TRP A 83 -0.15 -9.77 0.04
C TRP A 83 0.62 -8.70 -0.73
N LEU A 84 -0.09 -7.71 -1.32
CA LEU A 84 0.53 -6.56 -1.98
C LEU A 84 1.39 -5.77 -1.00
N PHE A 85 0.89 -5.52 0.22
CA PHE A 85 1.64 -4.87 1.29
C PHE A 85 2.93 -5.61 1.65
N GLN A 86 2.98 -6.94 1.53
CA GLN A 86 4.20 -7.72 1.80
C GLN A 86 5.16 -7.76 0.61
N LYS A 87 4.63 -7.86 -0.61
CA LYS A 87 5.41 -8.13 -1.82
C LYS A 87 5.91 -6.90 -2.55
N ARG A 88 5.16 -5.79 -2.53
CA ARG A 88 5.57 -4.56 -3.22
C ARG A 88 6.80 -3.95 -2.55
N GLU A 89 7.65 -3.31 -3.36
CA GLU A 89 8.71 -2.47 -2.83
C GLU A 89 8.07 -1.29 -2.05
N PRO A 90 8.63 -0.90 -0.89
CA PRO A 90 8.15 0.29 -0.19
C PRO A 90 8.14 1.51 -1.12
N GLY A 91 7.00 2.21 -1.20
CA GLY A 91 6.84 3.37 -2.10
C GLY A 91 6.13 3.06 -3.42
N GLU A 92 5.97 1.78 -3.81
CA GLU A 92 5.16 1.37 -4.96
C GLU A 92 3.64 1.45 -4.73
N TYR A 93 3.23 1.76 -3.50
CA TYR A 93 1.83 1.95 -3.15
C TYR A 93 1.21 3.04 -4.04
N LEU A 94 0.08 2.71 -4.69
CA LEU A 94 -0.61 3.65 -5.55
C LEU A 94 -1.54 4.55 -4.73
N ILE A 95 -1.47 5.85 -4.97
CA ILE A 95 -2.30 6.83 -4.28
C ILE A 95 -3.76 6.62 -4.68
N PRO A 96 -4.69 6.47 -3.72
CA PRO A 96 -6.07 6.13 -4.02
C PRO A 96 -7.02 7.34 -4.11
N PHE A 97 -6.50 8.56 -4.25
CA PHE A 97 -7.32 9.78 -4.19
C PHE A 97 -6.77 10.97 -4.98
N GLY A 98 -7.71 11.86 -5.34
CA GLY A 98 -7.43 13.20 -5.84
C GLY A 98 -6.69 13.20 -7.19
N LYS A 99 -6.00 14.31 -7.49
CA LYS A 99 -5.29 14.49 -8.77
C LYS A 99 -4.07 13.58 -8.95
N HIS A 100 -3.65 12.88 -7.89
CA HIS A 100 -2.50 11.98 -7.88
C HIS A 100 -2.94 10.51 -7.87
N GLU A 101 -4.23 10.24 -8.03
CA GLU A 101 -4.76 8.87 -8.06
C GLU A 101 -4.00 8.01 -9.09
N GLY A 102 -3.59 6.81 -8.67
CA GLY A 102 -2.80 5.89 -9.48
C GLY A 102 -1.31 6.22 -9.60
N GLN A 103 -0.81 7.30 -9.01
CA GLN A 103 0.63 7.57 -8.92
C GLN A 103 1.23 6.81 -7.74
N ARG A 104 2.51 6.42 -7.86
CA ARG A 104 3.25 5.78 -6.76
C ARG A 104 3.49 6.77 -5.62
N LEU A 105 3.55 6.25 -4.40
CA LEU A 105 3.80 7.01 -3.19
C LEU A 105 5.20 7.64 -3.18
N ASP A 106 6.20 7.00 -3.78
CA ASP A 106 7.54 7.57 -3.96
C ASP A 106 7.65 8.60 -5.10
N ALA A 107 6.62 8.73 -5.93
CA ALA A 107 6.59 9.66 -7.06
C ALA A 107 5.90 10.99 -6.73
N VAL A 108 5.43 11.18 -5.49
CA VAL A 108 4.71 12.39 -5.06
C VAL A 108 5.46 13.18 -4.00
N PRO A 109 5.18 14.49 -3.88
CA PRO A 109 5.79 15.31 -2.84
C PRO A 109 5.46 14.81 -1.42
N ASP A 110 6.44 14.89 -0.52
CA ASP A 110 6.31 14.54 0.90
C ASP A 110 5.13 15.27 1.59
N SER A 111 4.86 16.51 1.18
CA SER A 111 3.74 17.30 1.69
C SER A 111 2.38 16.64 1.44
N LEU A 112 2.20 15.93 0.32
CA LEU A 112 0.98 15.17 0.03
C LEU A 112 0.87 13.97 0.96
N ARG A 113 1.95 13.23 1.16
CA ARG A 113 2.00 12.06 2.05
C ARG A 113 1.63 12.46 3.47
N TYR A 114 2.20 13.56 3.97
CA TYR A 114 1.90 14.08 5.31
C TYR A 114 0.50 14.68 5.45
N TRP A 115 -0.02 15.31 4.41
CA TRP A 115 -1.41 15.76 4.40
C TRP A 115 -2.39 14.58 4.45
N ALA A 116 -2.07 13.48 3.78
CA ALA A 116 -2.94 12.32 3.65
C ALA A 116 -3.04 11.48 4.93
N ILE A 117 -1.96 11.41 5.72
CA ILE A 117 -1.94 10.75 7.05
C ILE A 117 -2.44 11.66 8.18
N HIS A 118 -2.92 12.88 7.88
CA HIS A 118 -3.41 13.76 8.92
C HIS A 118 -4.71 13.22 9.55
N PRO A 119 -4.91 13.26 10.89
CA PRO A 119 -6.06 12.66 11.55
C PRO A 119 -7.44 13.14 11.06
N THR A 120 -7.53 14.36 10.51
CA THR A 120 -8.77 14.87 9.89
C THR A 120 -9.18 14.09 8.64
N ARG A 121 -8.33 13.20 8.14
CA ARG A 121 -8.60 12.27 7.03
C ARG A 121 -9.01 10.88 7.49
N ALA A 122 -9.05 10.61 8.80
CA ALA A 122 -9.32 9.28 9.35
C ALA A 122 -10.68 8.69 8.95
N SER A 123 -11.65 9.53 8.59
CA SER A 123 -12.97 9.09 8.10
C SER A 123 -12.97 8.59 6.65
N ASN A 124 -11.87 8.74 5.91
CA ASN A 124 -11.79 8.24 4.53
C ASN A 124 -11.48 6.74 4.52
N TRP A 125 -12.15 6.00 3.64
CA TRP A 125 -12.00 4.54 3.51
C TRP A 125 -10.55 4.12 3.22
N TRP A 126 -9.78 4.93 2.52
CA TRP A 126 -8.39 4.66 2.15
C TRP A 126 -7.38 4.94 3.27
N TYR A 127 -7.77 5.67 4.32
CA TYR A 127 -6.84 6.19 5.33
C TYR A 127 -6.05 5.10 6.06
N PRO A 128 -6.67 4.01 6.58
CA PRO A 128 -5.92 3.00 7.32
C PRO A 128 -4.83 2.32 6.48
N SER A 129 -5.11 2.03 5.22
CA SER A 129 -4.13 1.42 4.30
C SER A 129 -3.03 2.40 3.93
N PHE A 130 -3.38 3.67 3.67
CA PHE A 130 -2.39 4.70 3.34
C PHE A 130 -1.41 4.96 4.49
N VAL A 131 -1.89 5.00 5.74
CA VAL A 131 -1.02 5.17 6.92
C VAL A 131 -0.01 4.03 7.02
N LYS A 132 -0.47 2.77 6.93
CA LYS A 132 0.42 1.59 6.97
C LYS A 132 1.51 1.63 5.90
N GLU A 133 1.14 2.01 4.69
CA GLU A 133 2.06 2.07 3.54
C GLU A 133 3.02 3.25 3.64
N ASN A 134 2.56 4.40 4.14
CA ASN A 134 3.44 5.53 4.43
C ASN A 134 4.45 5.17 5.52
N ASP A 135 4.04 4.49 6.59
CA ASP A 135 4.95 4.07 7.67
C ASP A 135 6.02 3.11 7.14
N ARG A 136 5.61 2.08 6.38
CA ARG A 136 6.55 1.14 5.73
C ARG A 136 7.52 1.86 4.79
N TYR A 137 7.06 2.88 4.05
CA TYR A 137 7.92 3.67 3.19
C TYR A 137 8.87 4.57 3.98
N GLU A 138 8.42 5.22 5.05
CA GLU A 138 9.30 6.02 5.93
C GLU A 138 10.36 5.14 6.61
N ASP A 139 10.02 3.93 7.05
CA ASP A 139 10.97 2.95 7.58
C ASP A 139 11.99 2.51 6.51
N HIS A 140 11.54 2.31 5.28
CA HIS A 140 12.43 2.01 4.17
C HIS A 140 13.36 3.20 3.86
N LEU A 141 12.84 4.43 3.83
CA LEU A 141 13.65 5.64 3.65
C LEU A 141 14.65 5.79 4.80
N ALA A 142 14.24 5.51 6.03
CA ALA A 142 15.11 5.47 7.19
C ALA A 142 16.26 4.46 7.07
N ALA A 143 15.99 3.29 6.51
CA ALA A 143 16.99 2.23 6.33
C ALA A 143 17.91 2.44 5.12
N THR A 144 17.41 3.08 4.05
CA THR A 144 18.13 3.25 2.78
C THR A 144 18.80 4.60 2.62
N ARG A 145 18.29 5.63 3.29
CA ARG A 145 18.93 6.94 3.26
C ARG A 145 20.15 6.93 4.19
N PRO A 146 21.25 7.59 3.79
CA PRO A 146 22.34 7.89 4.68
C PRO A 146 21.85 8.45 6.02
N PRO A 147 22.48 8.09 7.14
CA PRO A 147 22.18 8.64 8.45
C PRO A 147 22.14 10.16 8.44
N GLY A 148 21.11 10.76 9.04
CA GLY A 148 20.95 12.21 9.01
C GLY A 148 20.43 12.78 7.68
N MET A 149 19.87 11.96 6.79
CA MET A 149 19.06 12.43 5.64
C MET A 149 17.63 12.80 6.07
N PHE A 150 17.55 13.79 6.94
CA PHE A 150 16.33 14.55 7.18
C PHE A 150 16.64 16.00 6.82
N PRO A 151 15.93 16.61 5.86
CA PRO A 151 16.13 18.02 5.55
C PRO A 151 15.80 18.83 6.80
N PHE A 152 16.70 19.73 7.20
CA PHE A 152 16.45 20.57 8.37
C PHE A 152 15.13 21.33 8.18
N PRO A 153 14.29 21.53 9.19
CA PRO A 153 12.92 21.95 8.93
C PRO A 153 12.79 23.44 8.57
N TRP A 154 13.83 24.26 8.79
CA TRP A 154 13.75 25.72 8.59
C TRP A 154 15.11 26.43 8.47
N GLY A 155 15.06 27.74 8.27
CA GLY A 155 16.24 28.60 8.30
C GLY A 155 17.17 28.40 7.11
N GLN A 156 18.44 28.74 7.28
CA GLN A 156 19.43 28.68 6.19
C GLN A 156 19.79 27.24 5.76
N TYR A 157 19.41 26.24 6.56
CA TYR A 157 19.71 24.83 6.29
C TYR A 157 18.48 24.03 5.84
N LYS A 158 17.35 24.70 5.54
CA LYS A 158 16.03 24.05 5.40
C LYS A 158 15.95 22.93 4.33
N ASP A 159 16.86 22.96 3.37
CA ASP A 159 16.91 21.99 2.27
C ASP A 159 18.18 21.13 2.35
N LEU A 160 18.96 21.27 3.43
CA LEU A 160 20.20 20.53 3.64
C LEU A 160 19.93 19.32 4.54
N PRO A 161 20.47 18.14 4.18
CA PRO A 161 20.53 17.00 5.08
C PRO A 161 21.15 17.37 6.42
N LEU A 162 20.60 16.82 7.49
CA LEU A 162 21.02 16.95 8.90
C LEU A 162 22.54 16.79 9.10
N GLN A 163 23.19 15.87 8.36
CA GLN A 163 24.66 15.67 8.42
C GLN A 163 25.48 16.89 7.96
N TYR A 164 24.89 17.82 7.21
CA TYR A 164 25.50 19.07 6.75
C TYR A 164 25.07 20.27 7.59
N VAL A 165 24.23 20.06 8.60
CA VAL A 165 23.80 21.10 9.54
C VAL A 165 24.76 21.09 10.73
N PRO A 166 25.30 22.25 11.16
CA PRO A 166 26.10 22.30 12.38
C PRO A 166 25.32 21.78 13.60
N GLN A 167 25.95 20.92 14.40
CA GLN A 167 25.27 20.24 15.50
C GLN A 167 24.65 21.20 16.52
N ASP A 168 25.26 22.38 16.75
CA ASP A 168 24.69 23.41 17.63
C ASP A 168 23.33 23.93 17.14
N ASN A 169 23.14 24.03 15.83
CA ASN A 169 21.86 24.41 15.23
C ASN A 169 20.81 23.31 15.38
N VAL A 170 21.22 22.04 15.28
CA VAL A 170 20.36 20.88 15.53
C VAL A 170 19.93 20.84 17.00
N CYS A 171 20.88 20.97 17.93
CA CYS A 171 20.61 21.03 19.37
C CYS A 171 19.69 22.21 19.75
N TRP A 172 19.87 23.38 19.11
CA TRP A 172 18.97 24.51 19.30
C TRP A 172 17.54 24.20 18.83
N ALA A 173 17.39 23.56 17.67
CA ALA A 173 16.07 23.17 17.15
C ALA A 173 15.38 22.13 18.05
N LEU A 174 16.14 21.24 18.69
CA LEU A 174 15.63 20.20 19.59
C LEU A 174 15.34 20.67 21.03
N ARG A 175 15.36 21.97 21.31
CA ARG A 175 15.01 22.51 22.63
C ARG A 175 13.57 22.13 23.04
N PRO A 176 13.30 21.93 24.36
CA PRO A 176 11.98 21.55 24.85
C PRO A 176 10.85 22.48 24.41
N GLU A 177 11.14 23.77 24.28
CA GLU A 177 10.20 24.81 23.82
C GLU A 177 9.65 24.53 22.41
N ASN A 178 10.33 23.70 21.62
CA ASN A 178 9.94 23.37 20.25
C ASN A 178 9.22 22.01 20.12
N GLN A 179 8.95 21.31 21.22
CA GLN A 179 8.27 20.01 21.18
C GLN A 179 6.86 20.07 20.56
N GLY A 180 6.22 21.23 20.60
CA GLY A 180 4.88 21.44 20.02
C GLY A 180 4.84 21.51 18.50
N TYR A 181 5.98 21.51 17.80
CA TYR A 181 6.00 21.60 16.35
C TYR A 181 6.08 20.22 15.68
N GLY A 182 5.32 20.02 14.61
CA GLY A 182 5.22 18.71 13.94
C GLY A 182 6.50 18.17 13.30
N TRP A 183 7.54 18.98 13.11
CA TRP A 183 8.85 18.51 12.65
C TRP A 183 9.75 18.04 13.81
N TYR A 184 9.40 18.31 15.07
CA TYR A 184 10.26 18.07 16.23
C TYR A 184 10.58 16.58 16.41
N GLU A 185 9.55 15.74 16.49
CA GLU A 185 9.70 14.30 16.74
C GLU A 185 10.58 13.65 15.68
N ARG A 186 10.40 14.05 14.42
CA ARG A 186 11.18 13.54 13.28
C ARG A 186 12.62 14.03 13.28
N LEU A 187 12.86 15.30 13.61
CA LEU A 187 14.21 15.82 13.78
C LEU A 187 14.93 15.13 14.94
N SER A 188 14.21 14.85 16.04
CA SER A 188 14.75 14.19 17.22
C SER A 188 15.21 12.78 16.88
N ASP A 189 14.32 11.98 16.29
CA ASP A 189 14.59 10.61 15.88
C ASP A 189 15.69 10.52 14.79
N ALA A 190 15.70 11.43 13.82
CA ALA A 190 16.76 11.49 12.80
C ALA A 190 18.14 11.85 13.41
N ASN A 191 18.17 12.76 14.39
CA ASN A 191 19.40 13.15 15.08
C ASN A 191 19.93 12.05 16.02
N GLU A 192 19.06 11.34 16.73
CA GLU A 192 19.46 10.19 17.58
C GLU A 192 20.16 9.11 16.76
N ARG A 193 19.58 8.74 15.60
CA ARG A 193 20.17 7.76 14.68
C ARG A 193 21.53 8.20 14.15
N TYR A 194 21.66 9.47 13.76
CA TYR A 194 22.93 10.06 13.31
C TYR A 194 24.02 9.99 14.39
N LEU A 195 23.69 10.37 15.62
CA LEU A 195 24.65 10.34 16.74
C LEU A 195 25.07 8.90 17.10
N HIS A 196 24.12 7.97 17.12
CA HIS A 196 24.41 6.57 17.44
C HIS A 196 25.39 5.93 16.44
N GLN A 197 25.28 6.23 15.14
CA GLN A 197 26.21 5.72 14.12
C GLN A 197 27.60 6.37 14.17
N ASN A 198 27.70 7.67 14.46
CA ASN A 198 29.02 8.31 14.61
C ASN A 198 29.78 7.79 15.84
N VAL A 199 29.08 7.45 16.92
CA VAL A 199 29.69 6.79 18.09
C VAL A 199 30.23 5.41 17.73
N LEU A 200 29.55 4.64 16.89
CA LEU A 200 30.02 3.34 16.43
C LEU A 200 31.24 3.44 15.51
N LEU A 201 31.29 4.45 14.63
CA LEU A 201 32.41 4.67 13.72
C LEU A 201 33.65 5.25 14.40
N ALA A 202 33.51 6.01 15.49
CA ALA A 202 34.62 6.56 16.26
C ALA A 202 35.34 5.53 17.15
N ASN A 203 34.77 4.33 17.31
CA ASN A 203 35.31 3.24 18.13
C ASN A 203 35.89 2.07 17.31
N LEU A 204 36.04 2.25 16.00
CA LEU A 204 36.72 1.35 15.05
C LEU A 204 38.10 1.92 14.67
#